data_AF-A0A2N2N3A3-F1
#
_entry.id   AF-A0A2N2N3A3-F1
#
_cell.length_a   1.000
_cell.length_b   1.000
_cell.length_c   1.000
_cell.angle_alpha   90.00
_cell.angle_beta   90.00
_cell.angle_gamma   90.00
#
_symmetry.space_group_name_H-M   'P 1'
#
loop_
_entity.id
_entity.type
_entity.pdbx_description
1 polymer ?
#
loop_
_entity_poly.entity_id
_entity_poly.type
_entity_poly.pdbx_seq_one_letter_code
_entity_poly.pdbx_strand_id
1 'polypeptide(L)'
;MTHTVISLNQKLKYSEIQYRRLFETAQDGILILDGKTGVINDVNPFLIKMLGYSHKELIGKQLWEIGLFRDIEASRDAFDELKRDKYIRYEDLPLKTKDGLRKDVEFVSNSYLVNNVDVIQCNIRDISKRKQAENAQLQSEGKFHSLVEQSSDGIIIINNKGQIIEWNRGQEKITGLTKDQVTGNMLWDVQYKLTPEKNDNKNLLSEFKKNIKSYLFPKNKTRSKEHY
;
A
#
# COMPACT_ATOMS: atom_id res chain seq x y z
N MET A 1 56.51 -4.66 -4.56
CA MET A 1 55.73 -3.40 -4.62
C MET A 1 54.70 -3.38 -5.76
N THR A 2 54.98 -3.95 -6.94
CA THR A 2 54.04 -4.00 -8.08
C THR A 2 52.78 -4.86 -7.85
N HIS A 3 52.89 -6.03 -7.20
CA HIS A 3 51.73 -6.90 -6.94
C HIS A 3 50.65 -6.26 -6.03
N THR A 4 51.05 -5.49 -5.02
CA THR A 4 50.11 -4.83 -4.08
C THR A 4 49.33 -3.72 -4.77
N VAL A 5 49.97 -2.94 -5.65
CA VAL A 5 49.33 -1.85 -6.40
C VAL A 5 48.33 -2.39 -7.43
N ILE A 6 48.64 -3.51 -8.09
CA ILE A 6 47.72 -4.17 -9.03
C ILE A 6 46.46 -4.68 -8.28
N SER A 7 46.65 -5.30 -7.12
CA SER A 7 45.53 -5.78 -6.28
C SER A 7 44.63 -4.64 -5.77
N LEU A 8 45.20 -3.47 -5.45
CA LEU A 8 44.43 -2.30 -4.99
C LEU A 8 43.60 -1.69 -6.13
N ASN A 9 44.19 -1.52 -7.32
CA ASN A 9 43.48 -1.03 -8.49
C ASN A 9 42.35 -1.97 -8.92
N GLN A 10 42.55 -3.29 -8.84
CA GLN A 10 41.51 -4.26 -9.11
C GLN A 10 40.36 -4.19 -8.11
N LYS A 11 40.65 -4.06 -6.80
CA LYS A 11 39.62 -3.88 -5.77
C LYS A 11 38.83 -2.59 -5.98
N LEU A 12 39.51 -1.48 -6.27
CA LEU A 12 38.87 -0.18 -6.53
C LEU A 12 37.92 -0.26 -7.74
N LYS A 13 38.42 -0.82 -8.86
CA LYS A 13 37.63 -0.99 -10.08
C LYS A 13 36.42 -1.89 -9.84
N TYR A 14 36.60 -2.97 -9.08
CA TYR A 14 35.48 -3.86 -8.73
C TYR A 14 34.43 -3.15 -7.87
N SER A 15 34.84 -2.41 -6.83
CA SER A 15 33.91 -1.65 -6.01
C SER A 15 33.18 -0.55 -6.79
N GLU A 16 33.87 0.13 -7.72
CA GLU A 16 33.26 1.15 -8.58
C GLU A 16 32.20 0.53 -9.50
N ILE A 17 32.50 -0.61 -10.13
CA ILE A 17 31.54 -1.33 -10.98
C ILE A 17 30.32 -1.76 -10.16
N GLN A 18 30.53 -2.31 -8.95
CA GLN A 18 29.42 -2.72 -8.08
C GLN A 18 28.55 -1.51 -7.69
N TYR A 19 29.17 -0.41 -7.26
CA TYR A 19 28.44 0.82 -6.95
C TYR A 19 27.64 1.33 -8.15
N ARG A 20 28.26 1.47 -9.33
CA ARG A 20 27.58 1.93 -10.55
C ARG A 20 26.40 1.03 -10.90
N ARG A 21 26.55 -0.30 -10.79
CA ARG A 21 25.45 -1.25 -11.07
C ARG A 21 24.28 -1.07 -10.11
N LEU A 22 24.53 -1.00 -8.80
CA LEU A 22 23.47 -0.79 -7.81
C LEU A 22 22.75 0.55 -8.04
N PHE A 23 23.51 1.60 -8.36
CA PHE A 23 22.96 2.93 -8.63
C PHE A 23 22.13 2.97 -9.92
N GLU A 24 22.66 2.45 -11.02
CA GLU A 24 22.03 2.52 -12.35
C GLU A 24 20.80 1.62 -12.48
N THR A 25 20.79 0.47 -11.79
CA THR A 25 19.70 -0.52 -11.88
C THR A 25 18.63 -0.39 -10.81
N ALA A 26 18.80 0.55 -9.86
CA ALA A 26 17.81 0.81 -8.82
C ALA A 26 16.44 1.15 -9.42
N GLN A 27 15.39 0.62 -8.79
CA GLN A 27 13.98 0.94 -9.12
C GLN A 27 13.41 2.06 -8.26
N ASP A 28 14.24 2.64 -7.41
CA ASP A 28 13.96 3.88 -6.70
C ASP A 28 14.84 4.98 -7.31
N GLY A 29 14.34 6.21 -7.27
CA GLY A 29 15.11 7.37 -7.67
C GLY A 29 16.17 7.68 -6.62
N ILE A 30 17.42 7.90 -7.04
CA ILE A 30 18.52 8.18 -6.13
C ILE A 30 19.14 9.52 -6.51
N LEU A 31 19.32 10.40 -5.53
CA LEU A 31 20.13 11.62 -5.61
C LEU A 31 21.29 11.55 -4.63
N ILE A 32 22.45 12.00 -5.07
CA ILE A 32 23.61 12.24 -4.21
C ILE A 32 23.85 13.74 -4.19
N LEU A 33 23.88 14.32 -2.99
CA LEU A 33 24.05 15.73 -2.78
C LEU A 33 25.31 16.04 -1.99
N ASP A 34 25.88 17.21 -2.23
CA ASP A 34 26.85 17.82 -1.34
C ASP A 34 26.17 18.15 0.00
N GLY A 35 26.70 17.60 1.09
CA GLY A 35 26.08 17.69 2.41
C GLY A 35 26.10 19.09 3.01
N LYS A 36 26.93 20.02 2.51
CA LYS A 36 26.99 21.40 3.00
C LYS A 36 26.00 22.29 2.28
N THR A 37 25.97 22.19 0.95
CA THR A 37 25.29 23.11 0.04
C THR A 37 23.96 22.59 -0.49
N GLY A 38 23.70 21.28 -0.42
CA GLY A 38 22.51 20.64 -0.98
C GLY A 38 22.53 20.55 -2.51
N VAL A 39 23.68 20.82 -3.14
CA VAL A 39 23.86 20.72 -4.59
C VAL A 39 23.86 19.26 -5.03
N ILE A 40 23.14 18.96 -6.11
CA ILE A 40 23.07 17.64 -6.70
C ILE A 40 24.40 17.32 -7.42
N ASN A 41 25.12 16.34 -6.88
CA ASN A 41 26.36 15.81 -7.44
C ASN A 41 26.11 14.66 -8.43
N ASP A 42 25.12 13.81 -8.15
CA ASP A 42 24.78 12.67 -9.00
C ASP A 42 23.28 12.33 -8.92
N VAL A 43 22.77 11.73 -9.99
CA VAL A 43 21.37 11.29 -10.10
C VAL A 43 21.26 10.03 -10.95
N ASN A 44 20.49 9.05 -10.46
CA ASN A 44 20.37 7.79 -11.18
C ASN A 44 19.42 7.87 -12.40
N PRO A 45 19.58 6.96 -13.38
CA PRO A 45 18.73 6.94 -14.58
C PRO A 45 17.24 6.77 -14.29
N PHE A 46 16.89 6.05 -13.22
CA PHE A 46 15.50 5.86 -12.82
C PHE A 46 14.84 7.20 -12.47
N LEU A 47 15.50 8.05 -11.68
CA LEU A 47 14.93 9.33 -11.27
C LEU A 47 14.79 10.29 -12.46
N ILE A 48 15.79 10.35 -13.34
CA ILE A 48 15.74 11.10 -14.60
C ILE A 48 14.48 10.72 -15.39
N LYS A 49 14.25 9.41 -15.57
CA LYS A 49 13.07 8.90 -16.29
C LYS A 49 11.77 9.20 -15.55
N MET A 50 11.76 9.11 -14.23
CA MET A 50 10.58 9.35 -13.40
C MET A 50 10.15 10.82 -13.43
N LEU A 51 11.11 11.75 -13.40
CA LEU A 51 10.85 13.19 -13.33
C LEU A 51 10.79 13.89 -14.69
N GLY A 52 11.37 13.29 -15.73
CA GLY A 52 11.43 13.87 -17.08
C GLY A 52 12.51 14.95 -17.26
N TYR A 53 13.40 15.15 -16.28
CA TYR A 53 14.56 16.03 -16.42
C TYR A 53 15.75 15.25 -16.99
N SER A 54 16.59 15.91 -17.76
CA SER A 54 17.89 15.36 -18.14
C SER A 54 18.91 15.49 -16.99
N HIS A 55 19.93 14.64 -17.00
CA HIS A 55 21.04 14.70 -16.04
C HIS A 55 21.64 16.12 -15.94
N LYS A 56 21.89 16.78 -17.08
CA LYS A 56 22.45 18.13 -17.16
C LYS A 56 21.56 19.20 -16.53
N GLU A 57 20.26 18.99 -16.49
CA GLU A 57 19.31 19.92 -15.87
C GLU A 57 19.27 19.76 -14.35
N LEU A 58 19.72 18.63 -13.80
CA LEU A 58 19.69 18.35 -12.36
C LEU A 58 21.04 18.62 -11.70
N ILE A 59 22.15 18.20 -12.31
CA ILE A 59 23.48 18.37 -11.73
C ILE A 59 23.81 19.84 -11.51
N GLY A 60 24.37 20.15 -10.34
CA GLY A 60 24.76 21.51 -9.96
C GLY A 60 23.63 22.36 -9.39
N LYS A 61 22.37 21.92 -9.48
CA LYS A 61 21.25 22.60 -8.84
C LYS A 61 21.12 22.21 -7.38
N GLN A 62 20.55 23.08 -6.57
CA GLN A 62 20.16 22.74 -5.20
C GLN A 62 18.88 21.90 -5.19
N LEU A 63 18.76 21.00 -4.21
CA LEU A 63 17.61 20.09 -4.09
C LEU A 63 16.24 20.80 -4.09
N TRP A 64 16.14 21.98 -3.48
CA TRP A 64 14.90 22.77 -3.42
C TRP A 64 14.55 23.47 -4.74
N GLU A 65 15.47 23.56 -5.70
CA GLU A 65 15.18 24.12 -7.02
C GLU A 65 14.42 23.14 -7.94
N ILE A 66 14.46 21.85 -7.64
CA ILE A 66 13.86 20.80 -8.50
C ILE A 66 12.42 20.45 -8.10
N GLY A 67 11.80 21.25 -7.23
CA GLY A 67 10.36 21.16 -6.93
C GLY A 67 9.93 19.96 -6.09
N LEU A 68 10.86 19.38 -5.31
CA LEU A 68 10.57 18.28 -4.37
C LEU A 68 9.70 18.72 -3.19
N PHE A 69 9.85 19.96 -2.78
CA PHE A 69 9.11 20.55 -1.68
C PHE A 69 8.35 21.76 -2.21
N ARG A 70 7.14 21.97 -1.68
CA ARG A 70 6.29 23.10 -2.09
C ARG A 70 6.87 24.46 -1.72
N ASP A 71 7.73 24.48 -0.71
CA ASP A 71 8.28 25.70 -0.12
C ASP A 71 9.79 25.56 0.07
N ILE A 72 10.53 26.57 -0.42
CA ILE A 72 11.99 26.64 -0.32
C ILE A 72 12.39 26.78 1.16
N GLU A 73 11.61 27.48 1.98
CA GLU A 73 11.90 27.65 3.41
C GLU A 73 11.77 26.31 4.14
N ALA A 74 10.64 25.62 3.97
CA ALA A 74 10.45 24.28 4.53
C ALA A 74 11.52 23.27 4.05
N SER A 75 12.03 23.43 2.83
CA SER A 75 13.13 22.60 2.31
C SER A 75 14.43 22.83 3.04
N ARG A 76 14.72 24.09 3.40
CA ARG A 76 15.93 24.45 4.14
C ARG A 76 15.85 23.96 5.57
N ASP A 77 14.69 24.11 6.21
CA ASP A 77 14.45 23.57 7.55
C ASP A 77 14.62 22.03 7.58
N ALA A 78 14.03 21.33 6.61
CA ALA A 78 14.21 19.88 6.46
C ALA A 78 15.66 19.47 6.20
N PHE A 79 16.41 20.30 5.47
CA PHE A 79 17.84 20.07 5.22
C PHE A 79 18.68 20.25 6.49
N ASP A 80 18.37 21.24 7.32
CA ASP A 80 19.04 21.46 8.60
C ASP A 80 18.68 20.37 9.62
N GLU A 81 17.43 19.90 9.63
CA GLU A 81 17.00 18.72 10.38
C GLU A 81 17.80 17.48 9.94
N LEU A 82 17.87 17.21 8.64
CA LEU A 82 18.64 16.09 8.09
C LEU A 82 20.13 16.15 8.48
N LYS A 83 20.74 17.35 8.49
CA LYS A 83 22.14 17.51 8.90
C LYS A 83 22.38 17.14 10.35
N ARG A 84 21.43 17.50 11.23
CA ARG A 84 21.48 17.25 12.67
C ARG A 84 21.18 15.79 13.00
N ASP A 85 20.07 15.27 12.47
CA ASP A 85 19.51 13.97 12.86
C ASP A 85 20.03 12.84 11.96
N LYS A 86 20.79 13.18 10.91
CA LYS A 86 21.41 12.28 9.91
C LYS A 86 20.43 11.45 9.09
N TYR A 87 19.13 11.61 9.33
CA TYR A 87 18.05 10.87 8.70
C TYR A 87 16.78 11.71 8.62
N ILE A 88 16.05 11.61 7.52
CA ILE A 88 14.69 12.15 7.40
C ILE A 88 13.85 11.24 6.49
N ARG A 89 12.55 11.13 6.77
CA ARG A 89 11.61 10.35 5.96
C ARG A 89 10.25 11.04 5.87
N TYR A 90 9.75 11.13 4.64
CA TYR A 90 8.38 11.53 4.32
C TYR A 90 7.68 10.38 3.59
N GLU A 91 6.57 9.91 4.15
CA GLU A 91 5.85 8.76 3.57
C GLU A 91 4.90 9.15 2.43
N ASP A 92 4.51 10.42 2.36
CA ASP A 92 3.56 10.92 1.36
C ASP A 92 3.88 12.36 0.97
N LEU A 93 4.83 12.52 0.06
CA LEU A 93 5.24 13.81 -0.47
C LEU A 93 4.72 13.97 -1.90
N PRO A 94 3.92 15.02 -2.20
CA PRO A 94 3.50 15.29 -3.55
C PRO A 94 4.65 15.92 -4.35
N LEU A 95 5.11 15.20 -5.37
CA LEU A 95 6.14 15.63 -6.29
C LEU A 95 5.51 16.02 -7.62
N LYS A 96 6.02 17.08 -8.25
CA LYS A 96 5.64 17.47 -9.61
C LYS A 96 6.79 17.22 -10.58
N THR A 97 6.53 16.46 -11.65
CA THR A 97 7.50 16.20 -12.72
C THR A 97 7.62 17.41 -13.66
N LYS A 98 8.60 17.37 -14.58
CA LYS A 98 8.87 18.46 -15.55
C LYS A 98 7.67 18.82 -16.43
N ASP A 99 6.92 17.81 -16.87
CA ASP A 99 5.67 17.93 -17.66
C ASP A 99 4.45 18.30 -16.80
N GLY A 100 4.64 18.42 -15.48
CA GLY A 100 3.63 18.87 -14.55
C GLY A 100 2.75 17.77 -13.95
N LEU A 101 3.03 16.50 -14.25
CA LEU A 101 2.35 15.37 -13.63
C LEU A 101 2.66 15.32 -12.13
N ARG A 102 1.62 15.10 -11.33
CA ARG A 102 1.77 14.86 -9.88
C ARG A 102 2.05 13.38 -9.64
N LYS A 103 3.08 13.10 -8.84
CA LYS A 103 3.39 11.78 -8.29
C LYS A 103 3.35 11.85 -6.78
N ASP A 104 2.76 10.85 -6.15
CA ASP A 104 2.91 10.68 -4.71
C ASP A 104 4.16 9.84 -4.49
N VAL A 105 5.09 10.35 -3.70
CA VAL A 105 6.39 9.70 -3.45
C VAL A 105 6.64 9.51 -1.97
N GLU A 106 7.29 8.41 -1.63
CA GLU A 106 8.01 8.26 -0.39
C GLU A 106 9.44 8.79 -0.60
N PHE A 107 9.90 9.62 0.34
CA PHE A 107 11.21 10.25 0.29
C PHE A 107 11.99 9.92 1.56
N VAL A 108 13.21 9.40 1.39
CA VAL A 108 14.10 9.04 2.50
C VAL A 108 15.48 9.61 2.23
N SER A 109 16.00 10.44 3.13
CA SER A 109 17.37 10.91 3.03
C SER A 109 18.22 10.51 4.23
N ASN A 110 19.48 10.18 3.93
CA ASN A 110 20.50 9.87 4.93
C ASN A 110 21.69 10.80 4.70
N SER A 111 22.29 11.29 5.78
CA SER A 111 23.55 12.03 5.75
C SER A 111 24.67 11.21 6.37
N TYR A 112 25.81 11.11 5.69
CA TYR A 112 26.98 10.37 6.15
C TYR A 112 28.28 11.02 5.67
N LEU A 113 29.40 10.63 6.27
CA LEU A 113 30.74 11.12 5.90
C LEU A 113 31.43 10.14 4.95
N VAL A 114 32.00 10.66 3.87
CA VAL A 114 32.93 9.94 2.99
C VAL A 114 34.25 10.71 2.98
N ASN A 115 35.32 10.11 3.52
CA ASN A 115 36.63 10.77 3.63
C ASN A 115 36.56 12.18 4.26
N ASN A 116 35.80 12.34 5.36
CA ASN A 116 35.51 13.63 6.04
C ASN A 116 34.71 14.65 5.21
N VAL A 117 34.07 14.23 4.12
CA VAL A 117 33.15 15.07 3.35
C VAL A 117 31.71 14.64 3.65
N ASP A 118 30.86 15.59 4.04
CA ASP A 118 29.43 15.33 4.23
C ASP A 118 28.77 15.05 2.87
N VAL A 119 28.08 13.91 2.80
CA VAL A 119 27.30 13.48 1.65
C VAL A 119 25.89 13.21 2.12
N ILE A 120 24.93 13.60 1.29
CA ILE A 120 23.52 13.25 1.50
C ILE A 120 23.07 12.36 0.36
N GLN A 121 22.46 11.22 0.69
CA GLN A 121 21.79 10.36 -0.28
C GLN A 121 20.28 10.43 -0.06
N CYS A 122 19.54 10.84 -1.08
CA CYS A 122 18.09 10.83 -1.10
C CYS A 122 17.60 9.66 -1.95
N ASN A 123 16.62 8.92 -1.43
CA ASN A 123 15.90 7.88 -2.16
C ASN A 123 14.44 8.31 -2.32
N ILE A 124 13.92 8.19 -3.53
CA ILE A 124 12.59 8.67 -3.93
C ILE A 124 11.85 7.51 -4.58
N ARG A 125 10.82 7.01 -3.91
CA ARG A 125 10.01 5.89 -4.39
C ARG A 125 8.64 6.37 -4.81
N ASP A 126 8.26 6.10 -6.05
CA ASP A 126 6.91 6.37 -6.54
C ASP A 126 5.90 5.40 -5.89
N ILE A 127 5.01 5.94 -5.07
CA ILE A 127 3.97 5.17 -4.37
C ILE A 127 2.58 5.41 -4.98
N SER A 128 2.49 6.13 -6.11
CA SER A 128 1.22 6.51 -6.75
C SER A 128 0.36 5.29 -7.07
N LYS A 129 0.95 4.21 -7.61
CA LYS A 129 0.22 2.98 -7.93
C LYS A 129 -0.32 2.29 -6.68
N ARG A 130 0.47 2.25 -5.61
CA ARG A 130 0.07 1.65 -4.33
C ARG A 130 -1.13 2.41 -3.76
N LYS A 131 -1.04 3.74 -3.68
CA LYS A 131 -2.13 4.59 -3.19
C LYS A 131 -3.39 4.50 -4.07
N GLN A 132 -3.24 4.42 -5.39
CA GLN A 132 -4.38 4.24 -6.29
C GLN A 132 -5.10 2.91 -6.04
N ALA A 133 -4.35 1.83 -5.82
CA ALA A 133 -4.93 0.52 -5.51
C ALA A 133 -5.64 0.52 -4.15
N GLU A 134 -5.01 1.08 -3.12
CA GLU A 134 -5.59 1.21 -1.78
C GLU A 134 -6.88 2.06 -1.81
N ASN A 135 -6.85 3.22 -2.48
CA ASN A 135 -8.03 4.07 -2.63
C ASN A 135 -9.13 3.40 -3.45
N ALA A 136 -8.79 2.68 -4.52
CA ALA A 136 -9.77 1.94 -5.31
C ALA A 136 -10.43 0.82 -4.48
N GLN A 137 -9.66 0.13 -3.65
CA GLN A 137 -10.18 -0.88 -2.73
C GLN A 137 -11.14 -0.25 -1.72
N LEU A 138 -10.73 0.81 -1.03
CA LEU A 138 -11.57 1.53 -0.06
C LEU A 138 -12.87 2.06 -0.69
N GLN A 139 -12.79 2.60 -1.90
CA GLN A 139 -13.97 3.05 -2.63
C GLN A 139 -14.88 1.89 -3.03
N SER A 140 -14.32 0.74 -3.42
CA SER A 140 -15.09 -0.45 -3.74
C SER A 140 -15.80 -1.01 -2.51
N GLU A 141 -15.12 -1.08 -1.38
CA GLU A 141 -15.69 -1.51 -0.09
C GLU A 141 -16.82 -0.58 0.35
N GLY A 142 -16.59 0.75 0.30
CA GLY A 142 -17.61 1.75 0.63
C GLY A 142 -18.84 1.70 -0.31
N LYS A 143 -18.63 1.49 -1.61
CA LYS A 143 -19.71 1.31 -2.59
C LYS A 143 -20.50 0.03 -2.32
N PHE A 144 -19.82 -1.09 -2.09
CA PHE A 144 -20.46 -2.35 -1.75
C PHE A 144 -21.30 -2.22 -0.49
N HIS A 145 -20.72 -1.67 0.59
CA HIS A 145 -21.43 -1.45 1.84
C HIS A 145 -22.68 -0.57 1.64
N SER A 146 -22.55 0.53 0.91
CA SER A 146 -23.68 1.42 0.62
C SER A 146 -24.80 0.73 -0.18
N LEU A 147 -24.44 -0.08 -1.19
CA LEU A 147 -25.42 -0.84 -1.99
C LEU A 147 -26.15 -1.88 -1.15
N VAL A 148 -25.43 -2.63 -0.31
CA VAL A 148 -26.02 -3.61 0.59
C VAL A 148 -26.96 -2.91 1.59
N GLU A 149 -26.49 -1.87 2.26
CA GLU A 149 -27.27 -1.16 3.30
C GLU A 149 -28.49 -0.43 2.76
N GLN A 150 -28.43 0.12 1.56
CA GLN A 150 -29.54 0.89 0.98
C GLN A 150 -30.51 0.02 0.18
N SER A 151 -30.21 -1.26 -0.01
CA SER A 151 -31.13 -2.19 -0.68
C SER A 151 -32.46 -2.29 0.07
N SER A 152 -33.57 -2.25 -0.68
CA SER A 152 -34.90 -2.55 -0.16
C SER A 152 -35.07 -4.03 0.18
N ASP A 153 -34.33 -4.90 -0.52
CA ASP A 153 -34.36 -6.33 -0.26
C ASP A 153 -33.55 -6.66 1.00
N GLY A 154 -34.02 -7.66 1.74
CA GLY A 154 -33.28 -8.22 2.87
C GLY A 154 -32.05 -8.98 2.40
N ILE A 155 -30.87 -8.44 2.70
CA ILE A 155 -29.57 -9.06 2.40
C ILE A 155 -28.94 -9.53 3.71
N ILE A 156 -28.58 -10.81 3.73
CA ILE A 156 -27.85 -11.43 4.83
C ILE A 156 -26.56 -12.01 4.28
N ILE A 157 -25.43 -11.71 4.91
CA ILE A 157 -24.17 -12.39 4.63
C ILE A 157 -23.77 -13.19 5.86
N ILE A 158 -23.34 -14.44 5.63
CA ILE A 158 -22.86 -15.36 6.67
C ILE A 158 -21.42 -15.77 6.40
N ASN A 159 -20.68 -16.09 7.46
CA ASN A 159 -19.36 -16.71 7.33
C ASN A 159 -19.46 -18.21 7.02
N ASN A 160 -18.32 -18.88 6.85
CA ASN A 160 -18.23 -20.32 6.58
C ASN A 160 -18.77 -21.24 7.69
N LYS A 161 -19.03 -20.71 8.90
CA LYS A 161 -19.66 -21.42 10.01
C LYS A 161 -21.18 -21.22 10.04
N GLY A 162 -21.73 -20.33 9.21
CA GLY A 162 -23.14 -19.96 9.19
C GLY A 162 -23.51 -18.83 10.16
N GLN A 163 -22.52 -18.13 10.73
CA GLN A 163 -22.77 -16.98 11.59
C GLN A 163 -23.03 -15.73 10.74
N ILE A 164 -24.01 -14.93 11.14
CA ILE A 164 -24.35 -13.67 10.48
C ILE A 164 -23.20 -12.67 10.65
N ILE A 165 -22.71 -12.16 9.53
CA ILE A 165 -21.70 -11.08 9.49
C ILE A 165 -22.30 -9.78 8.97
N GLU A 166 -23.33 -9.84 8.13
CA GLU A 166 -24.06 -8.68 7.62
C GLU A 166 -25.56 -8.90 7.67
N TRP A 167 -26.27 -7.84 8.05
CA TRP A 167 -27.72 -7.78 8.18
C TRP A 167 -28.15 -6.37 7.81
N ASN A 168 -28.49 -6.18 6.53
CA ASN A 168 -28.69 -4.84 6.00
C ASN A 168 -29.96 -4.17 6.53
N ARG A 169 -30.09 -2.85 6.33
CA ARG A 169 -31.30 -2.10 6.68
C ARG A 169 -32.60 -2.67 6.07
N GLY A 170 -32.54 -3.25 4.87
CA GLY A 170 -33.66 -3.96 4.27
C GLY A 170 -34.16 -5.08 5.18
N GLN A 171 -33.25 -5.89 5.73
CA GLN A 171 -33.63 -6.95 6.66
C GLN A 171 -34.14 -6.43 8.00
N GLU A 172 -33.59 -5.34 8.52
CA GLU A 172 -34.10 -4.73 9.75
C GLU A 172 -35.56 -4.32 9.59
N LYS A 173 -35.92 -3.75 8.43
CA LYS A 173 -37.31 -3.36 8.13
C LYS A 173 -38.24 -4.55 7.98
N ILE A 174 -37.78 -5.64 7.36
CA ILE A 174 -38.59 -6.84 7.12
C ILE A 174 -38.84 -7.61 8.42
N THR A 175 -37.81 -7.75 9.26
CA THR A 175 -37.83 -8.65 10.42
C THR A 175 -38.05 -7.92 11.75
N GLY A 176 -37.79 -6.62 11.81
CA GLY A 176 -37.78 -5.82 13.04
C GLY A 176 -36.54 -6.03 13.93
N LEU A 177 -35.59 -6.87 13.53
CA LEU A 177 -34.35 -7.12 14.28
C LEU A 177 -33.21 -6.26 13.76
N THR A 178 -32.47 -5.61 14.65
CA THR A 178 -31.30 -4.80 14.27
C THR A 178 -30.08 -5.67 14.02
N LYS A 179 -29.13 -5.17 13.21
CA LYS A 179 -27.87 -5.85 12.93
C LYS A 179 -27.12 -6.24 14.20
N ASP A 180 -27.08 -5.37 15.21
CA ASP A 180 -26.39 -5.63 16.48
C ASP A 180 -27.01 -6.78 17.28
N GLN A 181 -28.32 -7.02 17.14
CA GLN A 181 -29.00 -8.12 17.85
C GLN A 181 -28.69 -9.50 17.26
N VAL A 182 -28.30 -9.55 15.98
CA VAL A 182 -28.18 -10.79 15.22
C VAL A 182 -26.75 -11.11 14.78
N THR A 183 -25.86 -10.12 14.73
CA THR A 183 -24.47 -10.33 14.30
C THR A 183 -23.75 -11.34 15.21
N GLY A 184 -23.03 -12.28 14.60
CA GLY A 184 -22.35 -13.37 15.29
C GLY A 184 -23.23 -14.59 15.64
N ASN A 185 -24.56 -14.42 15.66
CA ASN A 185 -25.49 -15.53 15.85
C ASN A 185 -25.56 -16.42 14.60
N MET A 186 -25.93 -17.68 14.79
CA MET A 186 -26.17 -18.59 13.67
C MET A 186 -27.46 -18.21 12.93
N LEU A 187 -27.40 -18.16 11.60
CA LEU A 187 -28.54 -17.74 10.77
C LEU A 187 -29.82 -18.55 11.05
N TRP A 188 -29.70 -19.87 11.15
CA TRP A 188 -30.86 -20.74 11.42
C TRP A 188 -31.47 -20.54 12.81
N ASP A 189 -30.70 -20.06 13.80
CA ASP A 189 -31.24 -19.75 15.13
C ASP A 189 -32.08 -18.47 15.09
N VAL A 190 -31.64 -17.48 14.31
CA VAL A 190 -32.40 -16.25 14.08
C VAL A 190 -33.64 -16.54 13.22
N GLN A 191 -33.48 -17.29 12.13
CA GLN A 191 -34.59 -17.61 11.23
C GLN A 191 -35.67 -18.47 11.89
N TYR A 192 -35.30 -19.40 12.78
CA TYR A 192 -36.26 -20.18 13.56
C TYR A 192 -37.09 -19.30 14.52
N LYS A 193 -36.47 -18.28 15.14
CA LYS A 193 -37.22 -17.34 16.00
C LYS A 193 -38.23 -16.50 15.23
N LEU A 194 -37.96 -16.24 13.95
CA LEU A 194 -38.81 -15.46 13.06
C LEU A 194 -39.91 -16.30 12.38
N THR A 195 -39.89 -17.63 12.51
CA THR A 195 -40.88 -18.49 11.85
C THR A 195 -42.19 -18.50 12.66
N PRO A 196 -43.36 -18.22 12.05
CA PRO A 196 -44.63 -18.08 12.75
C PRO A 196 -45.15 -19.41 13.36
N GLU A 197 -44.73 -20.56 12.83
CA GLU A 197 -45.04 -21.88 13.39
C GLU A 197 -44.09 -22.20 14.56
N LYS A 198 -44.26 -21.52 15.70
CA LYS A 198 -43.66 -21.96 16.95
C LYS A 198 -44.37 -23.23 17.43
N ASN A 199 -43.94 -24.39 16.93
CA ASN A 199 -44.12 -25.61 17.68
C ASN A 199 -42.90 -25.80 18.58
N ASP A 200 -43.09 -25.92 19.90
CA ASP A 200 -42.04 -26.19 20.91
C ASP A 200 -41.38 -27.58 20.75
N ASN A 201 -41.44 -28.15 19.56
CA ASN A 201 -40.88 -29.45 19.23
C ASN A 201 -39.38 -29.30 18.88
N LYS A 202 -38.52 -29.72 19.82
CA LYS A 202 -37.05 -29.75 19.64
C LYS A 202 -36.59 -30.50 18.39
N ASN A 203 -37.36 -31.49 17.91
CA ASN A 203 -37.01 -32.22 16.69
C ASN A 203 -37.14 -31.34 15.44
N LEU A 204 -38.16 -30.49 15.36
CA LEU A 204 -38.36 -29.56 14.23
C LEU A 204 -37.20 -28.56 14.10
N LEU A 205 -36.72 -28.00 15.22
CA LEU A 205 -35.55 -27.12 15.21
C LEU A 205 -34.31 -27.85 14.66
N SER A 206 -34.05 -29.07 15.13
CA SER A 206 -32.89 -29.84 14.69
C SER A 206 -32.92 -30.16 13.18
N GLU A 207 -34.11 -30.46 12.66
CA GLU A 207 -34.35 -30.76 11.25
C GLU A 207 -34.25 -29.50 10.38
N PHE A 208 -34.83 -28.39 10.83
CA PHE A 208 -34.71 -27.08 10.18
C PHE A 208 -33.26 -26.63 10.04
N LYS A 209 -32.49 -26.71 11.15
CA LYS A 209 -31.04 -26.42 11.13
C LYS A 209 -30.29 -27.29 10.13
N LYS A 210 -30.60 -28.59 10.11
CA LYS A 210 -29.98 -29.56 9.19
C LYS A 210 -30.28 -29.21 7.72
N ASN A 211 -31.52 -28.83 7.41
CA ASN A 211 -31.95 -28.48 6.06
C ASN A 211 -31.26 -27.20 5.56
N ILE A 212 -31.28 -26.13 6.35
CA ILE A 212 -30.60 -24.88 6.01
C ILE A 212 -29.10 -25.11 5.84
N LYS A 213 -28.47 -25.83 6.76
CA LYS A 213 -27.04 -26.11 6.68
C LYS A 213 -26.70 -26.91 5.43
N SER A 214 -27.53 -27.88 5.05
CA SER A 214 -27.33 -28.66 3.81
C SER A 214 -27.50 -27.82 2.54
N TYR A 215 -28.39 -26.82 2.56
CA TYR A 215 -28.61 -25.93 1.43
C TYR A 215 -27.48 -24.90 1.26
N LEU A 216 -27.03 -24.29 2.37
CA LEU A 216 -26.00 -23.26 2.37
C LEU A 216 -24.58 -23.83 2.24
N PHE A 217 -24.37 -25.04 2.76
CA PHE A 217 -23.09 -25.75 2.71
C PHE A 217 -23.29 -27.16 2.13
N PRO A 218 -23.62 -27.26 0.83
CA PRO A 218 -23.71 -28.56 0.18
C PRO A 218 -22.35 -29.24 0.29
N LYS A 219 -22.31 -30.45 0.87
CA LYS A 219 -21.11 -31.28 0.77
C LYS A 219 -20.84 -31.46 -0.71
N ASN A 220 -19.68 -31.02 -1.19
CA ASN A 220 -19.24 -31.21 -2.56
C ASN A 220 -19.66 -32.61 -3.02
N LYS A 221 -20.64 -32.70 -3.93
CA LYS A 221 -20.73 -33.86 -4.82
C LYS A 221 -19.36 -33.90 -5.47
N THR A 222 -18.59 -34.91 -5.14
CA THR A 222 -17.39 -35.31 -5.86
C THR A 222 -17.70 -35.12 -7.33
N ARG A 223 -17.11 -34.09 -7.97
CA ARG A 223 -16.98 -34.09 -9.43
C ARG A 223 -16.08 -35.28 -9.70
N SER A 224 -16.71 -36.40 -10.04
CA SER A 224 -16.08 -37.51 -10.72
C SER A 224 -15.23 -36.92 -11.83
N LYS A 225 -13.94 -37.27 -11.80
CA LYS A 225 -13.09 -37.20 -12.97
C LYS A 225 -13.69 -38.17 -14.00
N GLU A 226 -14.44 -37.64 -14.95
CA GLU A 226 -14.74 -38.30 -16.24
C GLU A 226 -14.35 -37.26 -17.30
N HIS A 227 -13.20 -37.46 -17.96
CA HIS A 227 -13.14 -37.82 -19.40
C HIS A 227 -13.94 -36.81 -20.24
N TYR A 228 -13.33 -35.91 -21.02
CA TYR A 228 -12.31 -36.09 -22.06
C TYR A 228 -11.41 -34.86 -22.19
#